data_AF-A0AAV9E7N8-F1
#
_entry.id   AF-A0AAV9E7N8-F1
#
_cell.length_a   1.000
_cell.length_b   1.000
_cell.length_c   1.000
_cell.angle_alpha   90.00
_cell.angle_beta   90.00
_cell.angle_gamma   90.00
#
_symmetry.space_group_name_H-M   'P 1'
#
loop_
_entity.id
_entity.type
_entity.pdbx_description
1 polymer ?
#
loop_
_entity_poly.entity_id
_entity_poly.type
_entity_poly.pdbx_seq_one_letter_code
_entity_poly.pdbx_strand_id
1 'polypeptide(L)'
;MGTYGQLILALKEDHRAEEVHKISVFVQFWKLFRDIESYDRTATDKLIVQKVADAYELLGLPEDKKRILDKYDYLFNESSRLNFKISKTNSGKKRAKNTRLKMKVVEKIRAAEVEDMPLFSFEYFPPKTNEGVKNLFERMERMVSYGPSFCDVTWGAGGSTANLTLDIANRMQNMVCVETMMHLTCTNMPVEKIDHALDTIKANGIQNVLALRGDPPHGQDKFIQVAGGFACALDLVQHIRAKYGDYFGITVAGYPEAHPDMIQGEEGVSLEGLMLVQILSLPNSSMTPISSSSL
;
A
#
# COMPACT_ATOMS: atom_id res chain seq x y z
N MET A 1 14.35 -9.15 -5.20
CA MET A 1 14.06 -7.80 -5.75
C MET A 1 12.61 -7.71 -6.21
N GLY A 2 11.83 -6.66 -5.89
CA GLY A 2 10.46 -6.57 -6.42
C GLY A 2 10.43 -6.36 -7.95
N THR A 3 9.28 -6.47 -8.61
CA THR A 3 8.98 -6.26 -10.04
C THR A 3 9.91 -5.28 -10.76
N TYR A 4 10.07 -4.03 -10.28
CA TYR A 4 10.99 -3.03 -10.88
C TYR A 4 12.49 -3.39 -10.68
N GLY A 5 12.83 -4.00 -9.55
CA GLY A 5 14.16 -4.55 -9.31
C GLY A 5 14.43 -5.86 -10.07
N GLN A 6 13.41 -6.70 -10.33
CA GLN A 6 13.48 -7.83 -11.25
C GLN A 6 13.72 -7.35 -12.67
N LEU A 7 13.06 -6.26 -13.10
CA LEU A 7 13.40 -5.54 -14.33
C LEU A 7 14.89 -5.14 -14.33
N ILE A 8 15.40 -4.51 -13.27
CA ILE A 8 16.82 -4.11 -13.19
C ILE A 8 17.79 -5.31 -13.16
N LEU A 9 17.42 -6.44 -12.56
CA LEU A 9 18.23 -7.67 -12.61
C LEU A 9 18.20 -8.32 -13.98
N ALA A 10 17.02 -8.48 -14.56
CA ALA A 10 16.87 -8.94 -15.94
C ALA A 10 17.64 -8.03 -16.91
N LEU A 11 17.71 -6.72 -16.63
CA LEU A 11 18.51 -5.77 -17.41
C LEU A 11 20.01 -6.08 -17.33
N LYS A 12 20.49 -6.53 -16.18
CA LYS A 12 21.90 -6.91 -15.94
C LYS A 12 22.23 -8.30 -16.49
N GLU A 13 21.27 -9.23 -16.47
CA GLU A 13 21.43 -10.60 -16.99
C GLU A 13 21.36 -10.67 -18.52
N ASP A 14 20.63 -9.77 -19.18
CA ASP A 14 20.51 -9.68 -20.64
C ASP A 14 21.87 -9.53 -21.37
N HIS A 15 22.85 -8.86 -20.75
CA HIS A 15 24.21 -8.75 -21.30
C HIS A 15 24.96 -10.09 -21.37
N ARG A 16 24.44 -11.15 -20.75
CA ARG A 16 25.09 -12.47 -20.60
C ARG A 16 24.32 -13.61 -21.27
N ALA A 17 23.19 -13.36 -21.91
CA ALA A 17 22.26 -14.40 -22.37
C ALA A 17 22.45 -14.81 -23.85
N GLU A 18 22.48 -16.12 -24.11
CA GLU A 18 22.36 -16.73 -25.45
C GLU A 18 20.96 -16.51 -26.06
N GLU A 19 20.82 -16.61 -27.38
CA GLU A 19 19.62 -16.25 -28.16
C GLU A 19 18.30 -16.86 -27.65
N VAL A 20 18.33 -18.12 -27.19
CA VAL A 20 17.14 -18.82 -26.67
C VAL A 20 16.75 -18.33 -25.27
N HIS A 21 17.70 -17.85 -24.47
CA HIS A 21 17.45 -17.26 -23.15
C HIS A 21 16.90 -15.83 -23.25
N LYS A 22 17.25 -15.09 -24.32
CA LYS A 22 16.75 -13.73 -24.54
C LYS A 22 15.23 -13.68 -24.60
N ILE A 23 14.59 -14.60 -25.34
CA ILE A 23 13.12 -14.64 -25.47
C ILE A 23 12.44 -14.79 -24.10
N SER A 24 12.97 -15.68 -23.23
CA SER A 24 12.45 -15.87 -21.87
C SER A 24 12.57 -14.60 -21.01
N VAL A 25 13.72 -13.94 -21.08
CA VAL A 25 14.00 -12.66 -20.39
C VAL A 25 13.05 -11.56 -20.89
N PHE A 26 12.82 -11.46 -22.20
CA PHE A 26 11.89 -10.49 -22.79
C PHE A 26 10.42 -10.75 -22.43
N VAL A 27 9.99 -12.02 -22.32
CA VAL A 27 8.66 -12.36 -21.80
C VAL A 27 8.51 -11.93 -20.33
N GLN A 28 9.56 -12.06 -19.51
CA GLN A 28 9.55 -11.54 -18.14
C GLN A 28 9.43 -10.01 -18.12
N PHE A 29 10.24 -9.29 -18.91
CA PHE A 29 10.13 -7.84 -19.07
C PHE A 29 8.70 -7.39 -19.43
N TRP A 30 8.08 -8.09 -20.39
CA TRP A 30 6.72 -7.81 -20.83
C TRP A 30 5.70 -7.97 -19.70
N LYS A 31 5.74 -9.08 -18.95
CA LYS A 31 4.84 -9.31 -17.81
C LYS A 31 5.02 -8.26 -16.72
N LEU A 32 6.27 -8.04 -16.31
CA LEU A 32 6.64 -7.08 -15.27
C LEU A 32 6.19 -5.65 -15.62
N PHE A 33 6.35 -5.25 -16.89
CA PHE A 33 5.96 -3.92 -17.34
C PHE A 33 4.44 -3.76 -17.49
N ARG A 34 3.73 -4.81 -17.95
CA ARG A 34 2.27 -4.83 -17.92
C ARG A 34 1.72 -4.66 -16.51
N ASP A 35 2.36 -5.29 -15.52
CA ASP A 35 1.97 -5.12 -14.12
C ASP A 35 2.19 -3.67 -13.67
N ILE A 36 3.33 -3.05 -13.99
CA ILE A 36 3.58 -1.62 -13.72
C ILE A 36 2.51 -0.72 -14.37
N GLU A 37 2.17 -0.95 -15.64
CA GLU A 37 1.13 -0.16 -16.33
C GLU A 37 -0.27 -0.37 -15.73
N SER A 38 -0.56 -1.58 -15.23
CA SER A 38 -1.85 -1.90 -14.61
C SER A 38 -2.10 -1.12 -13.30
N TYR A 39 -1.03 -0.68 -12.63
CA TYR A 39 -1.08 0.11 -11.40
C TYR A 39 -1.04 1.63 -11.64
N ASP A 40 -1.26 2.10 -12.88
CA ASP A 40 -1.18 3.53 -13.30
C ASP A 40 0.17 4.20 -12.95
N ARG A 41 1.24 3.42 -12.99
CA ARG A 41 2.59 3.88 -12.70
C ARG A 41 3.30 4.25 -13.99
N THR A 42 4.00 5.38 -13.96
CA THR A 42 4.87 5.82 -15.06
C THR A 42 6.27 5.29 -14.85
N ALA A 43 6.81 4.55 -15.84
CA ALA A 43 8.24 4.27 -15.89
C ALA A 43 9.04 5.58 -15.89
N THR A 44 10.12 5.63 -15.11
CA THR A 44 10.98 6.81 -14.98
C THR A 44 12.33 6.64 -15.68
N ASP A 45 12.66 5.42 -16.10
CA ASP A 45 13.94 5.08 -16.71
C ASP A 45 13.77 4.77 -18.20
N LYS A 46 14.48 5.52 -19.05
CA LYS A 46 14.48 5.35 -20.51
C LYS A 46 14.95 3.96 -20.95
N LEU A 47 15.89 3.35 -20.20
CA LEU A 47 16.47 2.05 -20.55
C LEU A 47 15.45 0.93 -20.38
N ILE A 48 14.61 1.01 -19.34
CA ILE A 48 13.51 0.08 -19.11
C ILE A 48 12.49 0.16 -20.24
N VAL A 49 12.07 1.39 -20.60
CA VAL A 49 11.10 1.60 -21.66
C VAL A 49 11.61 1.06 -22.99
N GLN A 50 12.89 1.28 -23.31
CA GLN A 50 13.50 0.75 -24.53
C GLN A 50 13.52 -0.78 -24.54
N LYS A 51 13.96 -1.44 -23.47
CA LYS A 51 14.02 -2.91 -23.42
C LYS A 51 12.64 -3.56 -23.50
N VAL A 52 11.61 -2.91 -22.97
CA VAL A 52 10.22 -3.36 -23.09
C VAL A 52 9.70 -3.16 -24.51
N ALA A 53 10.04 -2.05 -25.17
CA ALA A 53 9.73 -1.83 -26.57
C ALA A 53 10.37 -2.90 -27.46
N ASP A 54 11.63 -3.25 -27.19
CA ASP A 54 12.34 -4.34 -27.87
C ASP A 54 11.70 -5.71 -27.56
N ALA A 55 11.20 -5.92 -26.34
CA ALA A 55 10.42 -7.12 -25.97
C ALA A 55 9.16 -7.26 -26.83
N TYR A 56 8.40 -6.17 -26.99
CA TYR A 56 7.19 -6.15 -27.81
C TYR A 56 7.49 -6.44 -29.28
N GLU A 57 8.62 -5.94 -29.81
CA GLU A 57 9.06 -6.28 -31.17
C GLU A 57 9.36 -7.77 -31.34
N LEU A 58 10.13 -8.34 -30.40
CA LEU A 58 10.49 -9.76 -30.42
C LEU A 58 9.29 -10.70 -30.28
N LEU A 59 8.24 -10.25 -29.58
CA LEU A 59 6.98 -10.97 -29.43
C LEU A 59 6.01 -10.76 -30.60
N GLY A 60 6.40 -9.99 -31.63
CA GLY A 60 5.56 -9.72 -32.80
C GLY A 60 4.39 -8.77 -32.51
N LEU A 61 4.55 -7.86 -31.54
CA LEU A 61 3.54 -6.89 -31.09
C LEU A 61 3.97 -5.44 -31.42
N PRO A 62 4.08 -5.05 -32.70
CA PRO A 62 4.62 -3.75 -33.11
C PRO A 62 3.75 -2.55 -32.69
N GLU A 63 2.42 -2.74 -32.60
CA GLU A 63 1.50 -1.69 -32.15
C GLU A 63 1.69 -1.36 -30.66
N ASP A 64 1.96 -2.35 -29.81
CA ASP A 64 2.25 -2.12 -28.40
C ASP A 64 3.63 -1.48 -28.20
N LYS A 65 4.63 -1.87 -28.99
CA LYS A 65 5.93 -1.17 -29.04
C LYS A 65 5.72 0.32 -29.31
N LYS A 66 4.96 0.65 -30.36
CA LYS A 66 4.67 2.04 -30.73
C LYS A 66 3.91 2.77 -29.63
N ARG A 67 2.86 2.15 -29.07
CA ARG A 67 2.08 2.70 -27.94
C ARG A 67 2.96 3.08 -26.75
N ILE A 68 3.93 2.23 -26.39
CA ILE A 68 4.84 2.47 -25.27
C ILE A 68 5.82 3.59 -25.58
N LEU A 69 6.47 3.57 -26.74
CA LEU A 69 7.41 4.63 -27.13
C LEU A 69 6.71 5.99 -27.22
N ASP A 70 5.50 6.05 -27.77
CA ASP A 70 4.69 7.27 -27.83
C ASP A 70 4.28 7.76 -26.43
N LYS A 71 3.85 6.84 -25.54
CA LYS A 71 3.45 7.18 -24.16
C LYS A 71 4.62 7.75 -23.34
N TYR A 72 5.83 7.26 -23.58
CA TYR A 72 7.03 7.61 -22.83
C TYR A 72 8.01 8.47 -23.64
N ASP A 73 7.58 9.09 -24.74
CA ASP A 73 8.41 9.94 -25.60
C ASP A 73 9.15 11.03 -24.81
N TYR A 74 8.52 11.54 -23.75
CA TYR A 74 9.13 12.49 -22.83
C TYR A 74 10.42 11.97 -22.16
N LEU A 75 10.61 10.67 -22.00
CA LEU A 75 11.88 10.16 -21.47
C LEU A 75 13.03 10.28 -22.47
N PHE A 76 12.71 10.36 -23.77
CA PHE A 76 13.68 10.42 -24.86
C PHE A 76 13.92 11.85 -25.36
N ASN A 77 12.91 12.73 -25.26
CA ASN A 77 12.96 14.10 -25.79
C ASN A 77 12.79 15.18 -24.71
N GLU A 78 13.73 16.13 -24.63
CA GLU A 78 13.71 17.19 -23.60
C GLU A 78 12.51 18.14 -23.74
N SER A 79 12.14 18.53 -24.95
CA SER A 79 10.96 19.37 -25.21
C SER A 79 9.65 18.69 -24.78
N SER A 80 9.58 17.37 -24.95
CA SER A 80 8.44 16.54 -24.54
C SER A 80 8.33 16.42 -23.01
N ARG A 81 9.43 16.52 -22.25
CA ARG A 81 9.41 16.55 -20.77
C ARG A 81 8.72 17.77 -20.20
N LEU A 82 8.93 18.93 -20.82
CA LEU A 82 8.30 20.18 -20.40
C LEU A 82 6.78 20.10 -20.59
N ASN A 83 6.35 19.62 -21.76
CA ASN A 83 4.94 19.43 -22.09
C ASN A 83 4.27 18.35 -21.24
N PHE A 84 4.98 17.27 -20.88
CA PHE A 84 4.47 16.23 -19.99
C PHE A 84 4.21 16.76 -18.57
N LYS A 85 5.11 17.59 -18.01
CA LYS A 85 4.89 18.24 -16.70
C LYS A 85 3.63 19.13 -16.70
N ILE A 86 3.41 19.88 -17.78
CA ILE A 86 2.24 20.76 -17.98
C ILE A 86 0.95 19.94 -18.23
N SER A 87 1.05 18.79 -18.90
CA SER A 87 -0.06 17.87 -19.14
C SER A 87 -0.52 17.16 -17.86
N LYS A 88 0.43 16.75 -16.99
CA LYS A 88 0.12 16.06 -15.73
C LYS A 88 -0.65 16.93 -14.74
N THR A 89 -0.45 18.26 -14.77
CA THR A 89 -1.27 19.21 -13.99
C THR A 89 -2.70 19.35 -14.53
N ASN A 90 -2.95 19.03 -15.82
CA ASN A 90 -4.24 19.22 -16.48
C ASN A 90 -5.05 17.93 -16.72
N SER A 91 -4.43 16.74 -16.63
CA SER A 91 -4.99 15.46 -17.11
C SER A 91 -5.77 14.63 -16.07
N GLY A 92 -5.94 15.10 -14.83
CA GLY A 92 -6.64 14.38 -13.76
C GLY A 92 -8.13 14.06 -13.99
N LYS A 93 -8.69 14.29 -15.19
CA LYS A 93 -10.14 14.12 -15.46
C LYS A 93 -10.52 13.14 -16.58
N LYS A 94 -9.61 12.57 -17.37
CA LYS A 94 -10.01 11.70 -18.50
C LYS A 94 -9.00 10.60 -18.79
N ARG A 95 -9.24 9.38 -18.26
CA ARG A 95 -9.03 8.10 -18.98
C ARG A 95 -9.40 6.91 -18.09
N ALA A 96 -10.62 6.41 -18.27
CA ALA A 96 -11.05 5.10 -17.81
C ALA A 96 -11.24 4.21 -19.05
N LYS A 97 -10.37 3.22 -19.24
CA LYS A 97 -10.63 2.01 -20.03
C LYS A 97 -9.56 0.96 -19.70
N ASN A 98 -10.00 -0.11 -19.02
CA ASN A 98 -9.29 -1.37 -18.74
C ASN A 98 -8.00 -1.32 -17.91
N THR A 99 -7.96 -0.49 -16.88
CA THR A 99 -7.11 -0.71 -15.70
C THR A 99 -7.88 -1.59 -14.72
N ARG A 100 -7.24 -2.63 -14.15
CA ARG A 100 -7.73 -3.27 -12.92
C ARG A 100 -7.78 -2.12 -11.90
N LEU A 101 -8.99 -1.62 -11.61
CA LEU A 101 -9.17 -0.41 -10.80
C LEU A 101 -8.36 -0.57 -9.53
N LYS A 102 -7.52 0.43 -9.23
CA LYS A 102 -6.79 0.51 -7.98
C LYS A 102 -7.82 0.64 -6.86
N MET A 103 -8.22 -0.50 -6.31
CA MET A 103 -9.22 -0.59 -5.26
C MET A 103 -8.54 -0.69 -3.91
N LYS A 104 -9.01 0.12 -2.96
CA LYS A 104 -8.62 0.01 -1.56
C LYS A 104 -9.02 -1.36 -1.04
N VAL A 105 -8.33 -1.84 0.01
CA VAL A 105 -8.64 -3.13 0.61
C VAL A 105 -10.10 -3.22 1.08
N VAL A 106 -10.65 -2.14 1.64
CA VAL A 106 -12.06 -2.07 2.04
C VAL A 106 -13.04 -2.27 0.87
N GLU A 107 -12.67 -1.83 -0.33
CA GLU A 107 -13.48 -2.03 -1.54
C GLU A 107 -13.36 -3.46 -2.06
N LYS A 108 -12.15 -4.06 -1.97
CA LYS A 108 -11.93 -5.47 -2.30
C LYS A 108 -12.74 -6.40 -1.40
N ILE A 109 -12.75 -6.13 -0.09
CA ILE A 109 -13.51 -6.91 0.89
C ILE A 109 -15.01 -6.85 0.56
N ARG A 110 -15.57 -5.65 0.35
CA ARG A 110 -16.98 -5.48 -0.01
C ARG A 110 -17.35 -6.18 -1.32
N ALA A 111 -16.48 -6.07 -2.34
CA ALA A 111 -16.71 -6.74 -3.62
C ALA A 111 -16.74 -8.27 -3.44
N ALA A 112 -15.81 -8.82 -2.67
CA ALA A 112 -15.74 -10.24 -2.40
C ALA A 112 -16.93 -10.75 -1.58
N GLU A 113 -17.44 -9.96 -0.63
CA GLU A 113 -18.66 -10.26 0.12
C GLU A 113 -19.89 -10.33 -0.80
N VAL A 114 -20.02 -9.38 -1.73
CA VAL A 114 -21.12 -9.37 -2.72
C VAL A 114 -21.03 -10.57 -3.68
N GLU A 115 -19.81 -10.98 -4.04
CA GLU A 115 -19.55 -12.10 -4.95
C GLU A 115 -19.47 -13.46 -4.25
N ASP A 116 -19.63 -13.52 -2.92
CA ASP A 116 -19.44 -14.72 -2.09
C ASP A 116 -18.10 -15.44 -2.36
N MET A 117 -17.04 -14.64 -2.46
CA MET A 117 -15.70 -15.08 -2.83
C MET A 117 -14.72 -14.96 -1.65
N PRO A 118 -13.95 -16.00 -1.33
CA PRO A 118 -12.94 -15.90 -0.28
C PRO A 118 -11.76 -15.01 -0.73
N LEU A 119 -11.31 -14.16 0.18
CA LEU A 119 -10.04 -13.43 0.05
C LEU A 119 -8.99 -14.03 0.96
N PHE A 120 -7.74 -13.93 0.54
CA PHE A 120 -6.60 -14.21 1.41
C PHE A 120 -5.55 -13.09 1.28
N SER A 121 -4.84 -12.86 2.38
CA SER A 121 -3.76 -11.90 2.52
C SER A 121 -2.61 -12.51 3.32
N PHE A 122 -1.46 -11.84 3.32
CA PHE A 122 -0.31 -12.21 4.14
C PHE A 122 0.09 -11.04 5.03
N GLU A 123 0.32 -11.30 6.31
CA GLU A 123 0.88 -10.34 7.26
C GLU A 123 2.37 -10.61 7.48
N TYR A 124 3.17 -9.55 7.48
CA TYR A 124 4.61 -9.60 7.66
C TYR A 124 5.07 -8.71 8.82
N PHE A 125 6.06 -9.22 9.55
CA PHE A 125 6.68 -8.51 10.67
C PHE A 125 8.03 -7.90 10.26
N PRO A 126 8.31 -6.62 10.59
CA PRO A 126 9.62 -6.02 10.39
C PRO A 126 10.73 -6.83 11.08
N PRO A 127 11.71 -7.37 10.35
CA PRO A 127 12.78 -8.19 10.94
C PRO A 127 13.74 -7.33 11.78
N LYS A 128 14.35 -7.93 12.80
CA LYS A 128 15.30 -7.25 13.69
C LYS A 128 16.70 -7.09 13.09
N THR A 129 17.03 -7.79 11.99
CA THR A 129 18.35 -7.81 11.38
C THR A 129 18.30 -7.49 9.89
N ASN A 130 19.37 -6.89 9.35
CA ASN A 130 19.48 -6.57 7.93
C ASN A 130 19.40 -7.82 7.03
N GLU A 131 19.93 -8.95 7.48
CA GLU A 131 19.79 -10.23 6.79
C GLU A 131 18.32 -10.70 6.78
N GLY A 132 17.63 -10.56 7.91
CA GLY A 132 16.20 -10.83 8.00
C GLY A 132 15.37 -9.98 7.03
N VAL A 133 15.73 -8.70 6.86
CA VAL A 133 15.08 -7.80 5.88
C VAL A 133 15.28 -8.29 4.46
N LYS A 134 16.49 -8.74 4.08
CA LYS A 134 16.74 -9.33 2.74
C LYS A 134 15.91 -10.58 2.52
N ASN A 135 15.93 -11.50 3.48
CA ASN A 135 15.17 -12.76 3.45
C ASN A 135 13.64 -12.51 3.39
N LEU A 136 13.16 -11.46 4.04
CA LEU A 136 11.75 -11.07 4.00
C LEU A 136 11.34 -10.65 2.59
N PHE A 137 12.14 -9.81 1.92
CA PHE A 137 11.82 -9.37 0.56
C PHE A 137 11.83 -10.53 -0.44
N GLU A 138 12.79 -11.44 -0.36
CA GLU A 138 12.80 -12.66 -1.18
C GLU A 138 11.57 -13.54 -0.92
N ARG A 139 11.12 -13.61 0.34
CA ARG A 139 9.89 -14.33 0.69
C ARG A 139 8.66 -13.65 0.11
N MET A 140 8.52 -12.34 0.26
CA MET A 140 7.39 -11.56 -0.31
C MET A 140 7.25 -11.80 -1.81
N GLU A 141 8.36 -11.81 -2.54
CA GLU A 141 8.37 -12.05 -3.99
C GLU A 141 7.91 -13.46 -4.38
N ARG A 142 8.21 -14.47 -3.57
CA ARG A 142 7.67 -15.82 -3.80
C ARG A 142 6.20 -15.89 -3.42
N MET A 143 5.81 -15.27 -2.31
CA MET A 143 4.43 -15.35 -1.79
C MET A 143 3.43 -14.57 -2.66
N VAL A 144 3.84 -13.46 -3.29
CA VAL A 144 2.96 -12.71 -4.19
C VAL A 144 2.53 -13.52 -5.42
N SER A 145 3.31 -14.54 -5.82
CA SER A 145 2.97 -15.43 -6.94
C SER A 145 1.71 -16.27 -6.70
N TYR A 146 1.30 -16.44 -5.44
CA TYR A 146 0.05 -17.09 -5.09
C TYR A 146 -1.17 -16.20 -5.33
N GLY A 147 -0.99 -14.91 -5.61
CA GLY A 147 -2.06 -13.96 -5.91
C GLY A 147 -2.83 -13.44 -4.70
N PRO A 148 -2.19 -13.05 -3.58
CA PRO A 148 -2.90 -12.48 -2.44
C PRO A 148 -3.64 -11.20 -2.85
N SER A 149 -4.78 -10.96 -2.22
CA SER A 149 -5.60 -9.78 -2.52
C SER A 149 -4.94 -8.49 -2.04
N PHE A 150 -4.20 -8.59 -0.94
CA PHE A 150 -3.37 -7.54 -0.35
C PHE A 150 -2.37 -8.18 0.64
N CYS A 151 -1.37 -7.40 1.06
CA CYS A 151 -0.42 -7.81 2.10
C CYS A 151 -0.25 -6.71 3.15
N ASP A 152 0.01 -7.13 4.38
CA ASP A 152 0.05 -6.26 5.55
C ASP A 152 1.45 -6.23 6.15
N VAL A 153 1.85 -5.07 6.66
CA VAL A 153 3.11 -4.92 7.40
C VAL A 153 2.82 -4.37 8.78
N THR A 154 3.28 -5.10 9.80
CA THR A 154 3.06 -4.72 11.19
C THR A 154 3.89 -3.51 11.59
N TRP A 155 3.39 -2.80 12.60
CA TRP A 155 4.00 -1.62 13.17
C TRP A 155 4.30 -1.90 14.64
N GLY A 156 5.59 -1.86 14.99
CA GLY A 156 6.04 -2.15 16.35
C GLY A 156 5.51 -1.13 17.36
N ALA A 157 5.29 -1.57 18.59
CA ALA A 157 4.82 -0.72 19.70
C ALA A 157 5.65 0.58 19.81
N GLY A 158 4.97 1.71 20.04
CA GLY A 158 5.57 3.06 20.08
C GLY A 158 6.24 3.52 18.78
N GLY A 159 6.04 2.80 17.66
CA GLY A 159 6.76 3.03 16.42
C GLY A 159 8.25 2.71 16.51
N SER A 160 8.61 1.70 17.31
CA SER A 160 9.98 1.17 17.40
C SER A 160 10.53 0.70 16.05
N THR A 161 9.65 0.22 15.17
CA THR A 161 10.01 -0.21 13.80
C THR A 161 9.51 0.76 12.73
N ALA A 162 9.14 2.01 13.08
CA ALA A 162 8.46 2.94 12.17
C ALA A 162 9.19 3.11 10.82
N ASN A 163 10.48 3.45 10.84
CA ASN A 163 11.26 3.66 9.62
C ASN A 163 11.36 2.40 8.76
N LEU A 164 11.57 1.24 9.39
CA LEU A 164 11.66 -0.04 8.68
C LEU A 164 10.30 -0.45 8.11
N THR A 165 9.21 -0.21 8.84
CA THR A 165 7.84 -0.48 8.39
C THR A 165 7.50 0.37 7.17
N LEU A 166 7.84 1.66 7.19
CA LEU A 166 7.67 2.57 6.05
C LEU A 166 8.45 2.10 4.82
N ASP A 167 9.71 1.67 4.99
CA ASP A 167 10.52 1.15 3.89
C ASP A 167 9.96 -0.16 3.32
N ILE A 168 9.60 -1.11 4.19
CA ILE A 168 8.99 -2.38 3.77
C ILE A 168 7.67 -2.13 3.05
N ALA A 169 6.78 -1.30 3.59
CA ALA A 169 5.48 -0.99 2.97
C ALA A 169 5.66 -0.32 1.61
N ASN A 170 6.58 0.66 1.52
CA ASN A 170 6.93 1.32 0.26
C ASN A 170 7.45 0.30 -0.76
N ARG A 171 8.38 -0.57 -0.37
CA ARG A 171 8.97 -1.58 -1.25
C ARG A 171 7.97 -2.67 -1.65
N MET A 172 7.08 -3.07 -0.75
CA MET A 172 6.03 -4.05 -1.05
C MET A 172 5.05 -3.48 -2.09
N GLN A 173 4.59 -2.25 -1.89
CA GLN A 173 3.70 -1.56 -2.83
C GLN A 173 4.38 -1.26 -4.17
N ASN A 174 5.63 -0.77 -4.12
CA ASN A 174 6.27 -0.12 -5.26
C ASN A 174 7.29 -0.98 -5.99
N MET A 175 7.84 -1.98 -5.34
CA MET A 175 8.68 -2.97 -5.99
C MET A 175 7.91 -4.27 -6.15
N VAL A 176 7.34 -4.88 -5.11
CA VAL A 176 6.68 -6.21 -5.22
C VAL A 176 5.32 -6.14 -5.95
N CYS A 177 4.76 -4.94 -6.10
CA CYS A 177 3.52 -4.68 -6.85
C CYS A 177 2.31 -5.44 -6.28
N VAL A 178 2.18 -5.46 -4.96
CA VAL A 178 0.98 -5.92 -4.26
C VAL A 178 0.34 -4.77 -3.48
N GLU A 179 -0.99 -4.75 -3.41
CA GLU A 179 -1.70 -3.76 -2.59
C GLU A 179 -1.27 -3.90 -1.14
N THR A 180 -0.79 -2.81 -0.56
CA THR A 180 -0.17 -2.81 0.77
C THR A 180 -1.07 -2.14 1.79
N MET A 181 -1.26 -2.81 2.93
CA MET A 181 -1.82 -2.22 4.15
C MET A 181 -0.72 -2.05 5.18
N MET A 182 -0.63 -0.85 5.74
CA MET A 182 0.33 -0.58 6.82
C MET A 182 -0.42 -0.55 8.15
N HIS A 183 0.06 -1.27 9.15
CA HIS A 183 -0.41 -1.09 10.51
C HIS A 183 0.04 0.28 11.01
N LEU A 184 -0.78 0.93 11.82
CA LEU A 184 -0.43 2.18 12.47
C LEU A 184 -1.02 2.17 13.87
N THR A 185 -0.15 2.12 14.88
CA THR A 185 -0.57 2.28 16.27
C THR A 185 -0.64 3.76 16.64
N CYS A 186 -1.51 4.12 17.57
CA CYS A 186 -1.75 5.52 17.96
C CYS A 186 -1.20 5.89 19.35
N THR A 187 -0.70 4.89 20.09
CA THR A 187 -0.24 5.05 21.47
C THR A 187 1.29 5.04 21.57
N ASN A 188 1.80 5.55 22.71
CA ASN A 188 3.23 5.57 23.05
C ASN A 188 4.10 6.37 22.06
N MET A 189 3.51 7.32 21.31
CA MET A 189 4.25 8.21 20.43
C MET A 189 3.54 9.57 20.26
N PRO A 190 4.27 10.63 19.89
CA PRO A 190 3.69 11.93 19.58
C PRO A 190 2.82 11.87 18.31
N VAL A 191 1.81 12.73 18.22
CA VAL A 191 0.91 12.81 17.05
C VAL A 191 1.70 13.16 15.78
N GLU A 192 2.78 13.93 15.91
CA GLU A 192 3.66 14.31 14.80
C GLU A 192 4.31 13.09 14.12
N LYS A 193 4.59 12.03 14.88
CA LYS A 193 5.16 10.78 14.32
C LYS A 193 4.13 10.03 13.48
N ILE A 194 2.86 10.06 13.91
CA ILE A 194 1.73 9.46 13.19
C ILE A 194 1.47 10.25 11.90
N ASP A 195 1.48 11.59 12.00
CA ASP A 195 1.35 12.49 10.86
C ASP A 195 2.47 12.27 9.83
N HIS A 196 3.72 12.21 10.28
CA HIS A 196 4.85 11.92 9.40
C HIS A 196 4.68 10.57 8.68
N ALA A 197 4.22 9.53 9.38
CA ALA A 197 3.98 8.23 8.78
C ALA A 197 2.87 8.29 7.71
N LEU A 198 1.74 8.94 8.01
CA LEU A 198 0.62 9.11 7.09
C LEU A 198 1.00 9.92 5.84
N ASP A 199 1.72 11.03 6.01
CA ASP A 199 2.20 11.85 4.91
C ASP A 199 3.19 11.07 4.02
N THR A 200 4.07 10.28 4.64
CA THR A 200 5.04 9.43 3.93
C THR A 200 4.34 8.36 3.09
N ILE A 201 3.40 7.61 3.66
CA ILE A 201 2.72 6.54 2.90
C ILE A 201 1.82 7.11 1.80
N LYS A 202 1.20 8.27 2.03
CA LYS A 202 0.43 8.99 1.01
C LYS A 202 1.32 9.45 -0.15
N ALA A 203 2.50 10.01 0.14
CA ALA A 203 3.47 10.39 -0.88
C ALA A 203 3.96 9.17 -1.70
N ASN A 204 4.05 8.00 -1.06
CA ASN A 204 4.39 6.73 -1.70
C ASN A 204 3.21 6.05 -2.43
N GLY A 205 2.01 6.65 -2.38
CA GLY A 205 0.81 6.16 -3.06
C GLY A 205 0.12 4.97 -2.39
N ILE A 206 0.45 4.67 -1.13
CA ILE A 206 -0.21 3.65 -0.32
C ILE A 206 -1.53 4.22 0.20
N GLN A 207 -2.60 3.43 0.12
CA GLN A 207 -3.95 3.89 0.45
C GLN A 207 -4.61 3.12 1.57
N ASN A 208 -3.95 2.12 2.19
CA ASN A 208 -4.60 1.27 3.19
C ASN A 208 -3.85 1.33 4.51
N VAL A 209 -4.59 1.61 5.58
CA VAL A 209 -4.09 1.69 6.94
C VAL A 209 -4.94 0.81 7.85
N LEU A 210 -4.30 -0.06 8.62
CA LEU A 210 -4.92 -0.72 9.77
C LEU A 210 -4.68 0.14 11.00
N ALA A 211 -5.72 0.85 11.45
CA ALA A 211 -5.66 1.73 12.61
C ALA A 211 -5.80 0.91 13.89
N LEU A 212 -4.81 1.00 14.77
CA LEU A 212 -4.71 0.23 16.00
C LEU A 212 -4.44 1.16 17.19
N ARG A 213 -4.90 0.76 18.38
CA ARG A 213 -4.44 1.40 19.63
C ARG A 213 -2.94 1.15 19.81
N GLY A 214 -2.56 -0.13 19.74
CA GLY A 214 -1.23 -0.61 20.07
C GLY A 214 -1.15 -1.08 21.52
N ASP A 215 -0.12 -1.89 21.79
CA ASP A 215 0.13 -2.45 23.11
C ASP A 215 0.85 -1.46 24.03
N PRO A 216 0.73 -1.61 25.36
CA PRO A 216 1.56 -0.92 26.31
C PRO A 216 3.06 -1.13 26.02
N PRO A 217 3.94 -0.19 26.43
CA PRO A 217 5.39 -0.37 26.33
C PRO A 217 5.84 -1.66 27.04
N HIS A 218 6.92 -2.26 26.56
CA HIS A 218 7.47 -3.47 27.18
C HIS A 218 7.77 -3.24 28.67
N GLY A 219 7.20 -4.08 29.53
CA GLY A 219 7.33 -3.98 30.99
C GLY A 219 6.26 -3.13 31.69
N GLN A 220 5.23 -2.68 30.97
CA GLN A 220 4.05 -2.05 31.56
C GLN A 220 2.80 -2.88 31.29
N ASP A 221 2.00 -3.13 32.33
CA ASP A 221 0.76 -3.91 32.22
C ASP A 221 -0.42 -3.07 31.71
N LYS A 222 -0.29 -1.72 31.75
CA LYS A 222 -1.38 -0.80 31.40
C LYS A 222 -0.92 0.26 30.43
N PHE A 223 -1.81 0.60 29.50
CA PHE A 223 -1.66 1.75 28.65
C PHE A 223 -1.80 3.04 29.46
N ILE A 224 -0.92 4.01 29.20
CA ILE A 224 -1.01 5.38 29.71
C ILE A 224 -1.00 6.32 28.53
N GLN A 225 -2.05 7.14 28.39
CA GLN A 225 -2.16 8.13 27.34
C GLN A 225 -1.06 9.19 27.51
N VAL A 226 -0.31 9.44 26.43
CA VAL A 226 0.63 10.56 26.37
C VAL A 226 -0.17 11.85 26.32
N ALA A 227 0.24 12.89 27.03
CA ALA A 227 -0.43 14.19 27.00
C ALA A 227 -0.58 14.70 25.55
N GLY A 228 -1.80 14.97 25.11
CA GLY A 228 -2.12 15.38 23.73
C GLY A 228 -2.06 14.26 22.68
N GLY A 229 -1.83 13.00 23.08
CA GLY A 229 -1.86 11.83 22.22
C GLY A 229 -3.24 11.15 22.16
N PHE A 230 -3.33 10.07 21.39
CA PHE A 230 -4.56 9.30 21.21
C PHE A 230 -4.79 8.31 22.36
N ALA A 231 -6.05 8.08 22.73
CA ALA A 231 -6.45 7.11 23.75
C ALA A 231 -6.82 5.76 23.14
N CYS A 232 -7.40 5.76 21.93
CA CYS A 232 -7.87 4.55 21.27
C CYS A 232 -7.74 4.59 19.75
N ALA A 233 -7.99 3.46 19.09
CA ALA A 233 -7.97 3.37 17.63
C ALA A 233 -9.01 4.30 16.97
N LEU A 234 -10.13 4.59 17.65
CA LEU A 234 -11.16 5.50 17.13
C LEU A 234 -10.62 6.93 16.95
N ASP A 235 -9.81 7.42 17.89
CA ASP A 235 -9.22 8.76 17.76
C ASP A 235 -8.29 8.84 16.54
N LEU A 236 -7.54 7.77 16.28
CA LEU A 236 -6.69 7.68 15.09
C LEU A 236 -7.53 7.67 13.80
N VAL A 237 -8.63 6.92 13.78
CA VAL A 237 -9.56 6.91 12.63
C VAL A 237 -10.11 8.32 12.37
N GLN A 238 -10.58 9.00 13.43
CA GLN A 238 -11.10 10.36 13.34
C GLN A 238 -10.04 11.34 12.85
N HIS A 239 -8.81 11.25 13.38
CA HIS A 239 -7.68 12.07 12.96
C HIS A 239 -7.34 11.89 11.47
N ILE A 240 -7.24 10.62 11.02
CA ILE A 240 -6.97 10.31 9.60
C ILE A 240 -8.10 10.86 8.72
N ARG A 241 -9.36 10.69 9.12
CA ARG A 241 -10.51 11.20 8.35
C ARG A 241 -10.55 12.72 8.29
N ALA A 242 -10.29 13.41 9.41
CA ALA A 242 -10.26 14.87 9.45
C ALA A 242 -9.17 15.45 8.53
N LYS A 243 -7.99 14.84 8.50
CA LYS A 243 -6.83 15.37 7.76
C LYS A 243 -6.75 14.91 6.30
N TYR A 244 -7.19 13.69 6.00
CA TYR A 244 -7.01 13.07 4.67
C TYR A 244 -8.33 12.71 3.97
N GLY A 245 -9.48 12.92 4.62
CA GLY A 245 -10.79 12.55 4.09
C GLY A 245 -10.84 11.07 3.70
N ASP A 246 -11.26 10.84 2.45
CA ASP A 246 -11.40 9.50 1.89
C ASP A 246 -10.14 9.00 1.18
N TYR A 247 -8.98 9.66 1.31
CA TYR A 247 -7.78 9.17 0.63
C TYR A 247 -7.42 7.73 1.07
N PHE A 248 -7.49 7.46 2.38
CA PHE A 248 -7.17 6.17 2.97
C PHE A 248 -8.40 5.27 3.13
N GLY A 249 -8.29 4.01 2.69
CA GLY A 249 -9.07 2.90 3.23
C GLY A 249 -8.55 2.60 4.63
N ILE A 250 -9.45 2.61 5.62
CA ILE A 250 -9.10 2.37 7.02
C ILE A 250 -9.80 1.10 7.47
N THR A 251 -9.02 0.16 8.00
CA THR A 251 -9.50 -1.02 8.71
C THR A 251 -9.15 -0.88 10.19
N VAL A 252 -9.80 -1.68 11.04
CA VAL A 252 -9.53 -1.75 12.49
C VAL A 252 -9.49 -3.22 12.93
N ALA A 253 -8.88 -3.49 14.07
CA ALA A 253 -8.88 -4.83 14.66
C ALA A 253 -10.26 -5.23 15.18
N GLY A 254 -10.56 -6.53 15.12
CA GLY A 254 -11.73 -7.16 15.71
C GLY A 254 -11.34 -8.32 16.60
N TYR A 255 -12.05 -8.49 17.72
CA TYR A 255 -11.76 -9.51 18.73
C TYR A 255 -13.00 -10.39 18.93
N PRO A 256 -13.07 -11.58 18.29
CA PRO A 256 -14.21 -12.49 18.44
C PRO A 256 -14.47 -12.93 19.89
N GLU A 257 -13.40 -13.03 20.68
CA GLU A 257 -13.44 -13.42 22.09
C GLU A 257 -13.37 -12.21 23.05
N ALA A 258 -13.63 -11.00 22.54
CA ALA A 258 -13.47 -9.72 23.22
C ALA A 258 -11.99 -9.33 23.50
N HIS A 259 -11.77 -8.03 23.71
CA HIS A 259 -10.44 -7.50 24.02
C HIS A 259 -10.14 -7.70 25.52
N PRO A 260 -8.91 -8.09 25.93
CA PRO A 260 -8.57 -8.25 27.35
C PRO A 260 -8.77 -6.97 28.18
N ASP A 261 -8.46 -5.81 27.59
CA ASP A 261 -8.70 -4.49 28.18
C ASP A 261 -10.00 -3.88 27.64
N MET A 262 -11.15 -4.45 28.00
CA MET A 262 -12.45 -3.95 27.56
C MET A 262 -12.63 -2.49 27.94
N ILE A 263 -12.79 -1.61 26.94
CA ILE A 263 -13.28 -0.26 27.18
C ILE A 263 -14.79 -0.36 27.47
N GLN A 264 -15.17 -0.16 28.74
CA GLN A 264 -16.58 -0.10 29.13
C GLN A 264 -17.21 1.17 28.56
N GLY A 265 -18.22 1.03 27.69
CA GLY A 265 -19.07 2.15 27.26
C GLY A 265 -20.16 2.45 28.30
N GLU A 266 -20.75 3.64 28.25
CA GLU A 266 -21.74 4.12 29.24
C GLU A 266 -23.07 3.35 29.25
N GLU A 267 -23.32 2.39 28.35
CA GLU A 267 -24.55 1.59 28.35
C GLU A 267 -24.30 0.08 28.15
N GLY A 268 -23.19 -0.46 28.67
CA GLY A 268 -22.96 -1.90 28.72
C GLY A 268 -22.72 -2.59 27.35
N VAL A 269 -22.65 -1.83 26.26
CA VAL A 269 -22.17 -2.31 24.96
C VAL A 269 -20.70 -1.91 24.82
N SER A 270 -19.81 -2.89 24.64
CA SER A 270 -18.40 -2.60 24.40
C SER A 270 -18.24 -1.93 23.05
N LEU A 271 -17.63 -0.74 23.04
CA LEU A 271 -17.34 0.04 21.82
C LEU A 271 -16.56 -0.78 20.79
N GLU A 272 -15.73 -1.74 21.24
CA GLU A 272 -14.89 -2.59 20.40
C GLU A 272 -15.67 -3.73 19.71
N GLY A 273 -16.80 -4.18 20.27
CA GLY A 273 -17.70 -5.14 19.61
C GLY A 273 -18.52 -4.51 18.48
N LEU A 274 -18.78 -3.20 18.55
CA LEU A 274 -19.50 -2.43 17.53
C LEU A 274 -18.61 -1.95 16.37
N MET A 275 -17.29 -1.86 16.58
CA MET A 275 -16.37 -1.25 15.60
C MET A 275 -16.29 -2.00 14.26
N LEU A 276 -16.44 -3.32 14.24
CA LEU A 276 -16.45 -4.08 12.98
C LEU A 276 -17.72 -3.83 12.16
N VAL A 277 -18.86 -3.63 12.83
CA VAL A 277 -20.18 -3.46 12.19
C VAL A 277 -20.39 -2.02 11.70
N GLN A 278 -19.84 -1.03 12.40
CA GLN A 278 -20.09 0.38 12.10
C GLN A 278 -19.12 0.98 11.06
N ILE A 279 -17.89 0.48 10.95
CA ILE A 279 -16.93 0.95 9.91
C ILE A 279 -17.27 0.37 8.53
N LEU A 280 -17.89 -0.80 8.46
CA LEU A 280 -18.39 -1.36 7.20
C LEU A 280 -19.65 -0.63 6.69
N SER A 281 -20.43 0.01 7.57
CA SER A 281 -21.80 0.47 7.28
C SER A 281 -22.05 1.98 7.22
N LEU A 282 -21.08 2.86 7.53
CA LEU A 282 -21.33 4.30 7.50
C LEU A 282 -20.99 4.94 6.15
N PRO A 283 -21.97 5.52 5.41
CA PRO A 283 -21.69 6.47 4.34
C PRO A 283 -21.17 7.80 4.91
N ASN A 284 -20.41 8.50 4.06
CA ASN A 284 -19.59 9.70 4.33
C ASN A 284 -20.25 10.91 5.03
N SER A 285 -21.52 10.87 5.42
CA SER A 285 -22.30 12.06 5.82
C SER A 285 -22.88 12.05 7.24
N SER A 286 -22.61 11.04 8.09
CA SER A 286 -23.34 10.90 9.36
C SER A 286 -22.49 10.80 10.64
N MET A 287 -21.24 11.26 10.67
CA MET A 287 -20.51 11.40 11.93
C MET A 287 -20.74 12.79 12.53
N THR A 288 -21.74 12.90 13.41
CA THR A 288 -21.87 14.05 14.32
C THR A 288 -20.93 13.86 15.52
N PRO A 289 -20.15 14.90 15.91
CA PRO A 289 -19.29 14.82 17.08
C PRO A 289 -20.15 14.77 18.36
N ILE A 290 -19.86 13.82 19.24
CA ILE A 290 -20.40 13.83 20.62
C ILE A 290 -19.64 14.94 21.36
N SER A 291 -20.38 15.94 21.85
CA SER A 291 -19.84 17.16 22.43
C SER A 291 -19.15 16.90 23.77
N SER A 292 -18.01 17.57 23.97
CA SER A 292 -17.13 17.52 25.15
C SER A 292 -17.68 18.22 26.40
N SER A 293 -18.99 18.18 26.67
CA SER A 293 -19.63 18.97 27.73
C SER A 293 -20.12 18.16 28.93
N SER A 294 -19.65 16.93 29.12
CA SER A 294 -19.94 16.16 30.34
C SER A 294 -18.82 15.14 30.64
N LEU A 295 -17.63 15.67 30.89
CA LEU A 295 -16.59 15.06 31.72
C LEU A 295 -16.52 15.81 33.04
#